data_AF-A0A8G1VJE7-F1
#
_entry.id   AF-A0A8G1VJE7-F1
#
_cell.length_a   1.000
_cell.length_b   1.000
_cell.length_c   1.000
_cell.angle_alpha   90.00
_cell.angle_beta   90.00
_cell.angle_gamma   90.00
#
_symmetry.space_group_name_H-M   'P 1'
#
loop_
_entity.id
_entity.type
_entity.pdbx_description
1 polymer ?
#
loop_
_entity_poly.entity_id
_entity_poly.type
_entity_poly.pdbx_seq_one_letter_code
_entity_poly.pdbx_strand_id
1 'polypeptide(L)'
;MGVKRSIEAFIENSREDAELRVAQTNVVSRHLSHIFTTTKALKYSALTEHDLDTLRIKLSEQDLEGECSAGHQTFYQPLPKSELPEIDWEKVHFSKWHEGRKSEPCRVHYTLRSVSGRIYAAWFHDRKHQTWHTPDVPYSWQTVEEMEADTLDIPHCSFQMYNYADPEEALRRSEVLAIVGFMRWQLNRFDYIEHRTFPVLVVSIFRSQARILQAYHDGEYLHISKSKFVDFTENCRENYELFVRWIYSIPCGDTQAPLAIRARSCLSGATSKSIRDFVILYDRQRPTINARS
;
A
#
# COMPACT_ATOMS: atom_id res chain seq x y z
N MET A 1 33.92 8.79 31.14
CA MET A 1 34.41 8.82 29.75
C MET A 1 33.83 7.70 28.86
N GLY A 2 33.56 6.49 29.37
CA GLY A 2 33.03 5.37 28.56
C GLY A 2 31.60 5.57 28.02
N VAL A 3 30.67 6.10 28.82
CA VAL A 3 29.26 6.30 28.42
C VAL A 3 29.11 7.33 27.29
N LYS A 4 29.90 8.41 27.32
CA LYS A 4 29.85 9.46 26.29
C LYS A 4 30.33 8.96 24.92
N ARG A 5 31.42 8.15 24.89
CA ARG A 5 31.89 7.50 23.66
C ARG A 5 30.89 6.48 23.11
N SER A 6 30.14 5.79 23.98
CA SER A 6 29.10 4.84 23.56
C SER A 6 27.91 5.53 22.90
N ILE A 7 27.52 6.72 23.37
CA ILE A 7 26.42 7.51 22.79
C ILE A 7 26.84 8.11 21.45
N GLU A 8 28.07 8.64 21.36
CA GLU A 8 28.61 9.19 20.11
C GLU A 8 28.71 8.12 19.01
N ALA A 9 29.15 6.90 19.36
CA ALA A 9 29.18 5.78 18.41
C ALA A 9 27.79 5.32 17.97
N PHE A 10 26.79 5.33 18.88
CA PHE A 10 25.41 5.00 18.54
C PHE A 10 24.81 6.01 17.55
N ILE A 11 24.98 7.31 17.80
CA ILE A 11 24.49 8.38 16.92
C ILE A 11 25.15 8.30 15.53
N GLU A 12 26.44 7.99 15.48
CA GLU A 12 27.16 7.82 14.22
C GLU A 12 26.62 6.63 13.42
N ASN A 13 26.39 5.48 14.06
CA ASN A 13 25.78 4.32 13.41
C ASN A 13 24.36 4.61 12.90
N SER A 14 23.52 5.28 13.70
CA SER A 14 22.16 5.69 13.29
C SER A 14 22.20 6.64 12.09
N ARG A 15 23.21 7.52 12.03
CA ARG A 15 23.41 8.42 10.90
C ARG A 15 23.81 7.66 9.64
N GLU A 16 24.79 6.78 9.73
CA GLU A 16 25.24 5.96 8.61
C GLU A 16 24.10 5.10 8.05
N ASP A 17 23.27 4.53 8.91
CA ASP A 17 22.10 3.76 8.50
C ASP A 17 21.05 4.62 7.80
N ALA A 18 20.75 5.81 8.33
CA ALA A 18 19.82 6.75 7.71
C ALA A 18 20.33 7.26 6.35
N GLU A 19 21.63 7.55 6.22
CA GLU A 19 22.24 7.92 4.95
C GLU A 19 22.18 6.77 3.93
N LEU A 20 22.47 5.54 4.36
CA LEU A 20 22.33 4.34 3.54
C LEU A 20 20.88 4.14 3.08
N ARG A 21 19.91 4.26 4.00
CA ARG A 21 18.48 4.17 3.68
C ARG A 21 18.10 5.19 2.63
N VAL A 22 18.49 6.46 2.80
CA VAL A 22 18.13 7.52 1.84
C VAL A 22 18.79 7.27 0.49
N ALA A 23 20.03 6.77 0.45
CA ALA A 23 20.68 6.39 -0.80
C ALA A 23 19.94 5.25 -1.52
N GLN A 24 19.53 4.21 -0.80
CA GLN A 24 18.77 3.07 -1.34
C GLN A 24 17.39 3.50 -1.86
N THR A 25 16.63 4.20 -1.02
CA THR A 25 15.27 4.65 -1.36
C THR A 25 15.25 5.72 -2.45
N ASN A 26 16.33 6.48 -2.65
CA ASN A 26 16.49 7.36 -3.82
C ASN A 26 16.55 6.58 -5.14
N VAL A 27 17.18 5.40 -5.17
CA VAL A 27 17.19 4.54 -6.35
C VAL A 27 15.77 4.05 -6.66
N VAL A 28 15.06 3.59 -5.63
CA VAL A 28 13.65 3.20 -5.72
C VAL A 28 12.78 4.36 -6.23
N SER A 29 12.91 5.54 -5.62
CA SER A 29 12.13 6.73 -5.98
C SER A 29 12.34 7.17 -7.43
N ARG A 30 13.59 7.09 -7.94
CA ARG A 30 13.88 7.32 -9.36
C ARG A 30 13.21 6.28 -10.26
N HIS A 31 13.27 5.00 -9.89
CA HIS A 31 12.63 3.94 -10.67
C HIS A 31 11.10 4.12 -10.70
N LEU A 32 10.46 4.33 -9.55
CA LEU A 32 9.02 4.61 -9.48
C LEU A 32 8.61 5.86 -10.27
N SER A 33 9.45 6.91 -10.27
CA SER A 33 9.20 8.11 -11.08
C SER A 33 9.32 7.84 -12.58
N HIS A 34 10.25 6.98 -12.99
CA HIS A 34 10.33 6.49 -14.36
C HIS A 34 9.08 5.68 -14.74
N ILE A 35 8.67 4.71 -13.89
CA ILE A 35 7.45 3.92 -14.11
C ILE A 35 6.23 4.85 -14.26
N PHE A 36 6.07 5.80 -13.35
CA PHE A 36 4.94 6.74 -13.39
C PHE A 36 4.91 7.54 -14.69
N THR A 37 6.03 8.16 -15.08
CA THR A 37 6.11 8.99 -16.28
C THR A 37 5.87 8.19 -17.56
N THR A 38 6.53 7.03 -17.69
CA THR A 38 6.39 6.15 -18.86
C THR A 38 4.97 5.60 -18.96
N THR A 39 4.42 5.09 -17.84
CA THR A 39 3.04 4.58 -17.78
C THR A 39 2.02 5.67 -18.11
N LYS A 40 2.22 6.89 -17.61
CA LYS A 40 1.34 8.03 -17.92
C LYS A 40 1.32 8.37 -19.41
N ALA A 41 2.43 8.18 -20.11
CA ALA A 41 2.57 8.44 -21.54
C ALA A 41 1.95 7.35 -22.44
N LEU A 42 1.63 6.16 -21.90
CA LEU A 42 0.96 5.10 -22.64
C LEU A 42 -0.42 5.57 -23.13
N LYS A 43 -0.73 5.24 -24.39
CA LYS A 43 -1.99 5.60 -25.06
C LYS A 43 -3.10 4.57 -24.88
N TYR A 44 -2.79 3.42 -24.30
CA TYR A 44 -3.70 2.31 -24.04
C TYR A 44 -3.80 2.03 -22.53
N SER A 45 -4.85 1.31 -22.14
CA SER A 45 -5.19 1.06 -20.73
C SER A 45 -4.61 -0.24 -20.17
N ALA A 46 -4.44 -1.28 -20.98
CA ALA A 46 -3.87 -2.56 -20.56
C ALA A 46 -2.38 -2.63 -20.88
N LEU A 47 -1.54 -2.96 -19.90
CA LEU A 47 -0.10 -3.14 -20.13
C LEU A 47 0.15 -4.49 -20.81
N THR A 48 1.05 -4.47 -21.79
CA THR A 48 1.57 -5.65 -22.48
C THR A 48 2.77 -6.24 -21.73
N GLU A 49 3.17 -7.47 -22.06
CA GLU A 49 4.41 -8.07 -21.52
C GLU A 49 5.64 -7.19 -21.81
N HIS A 50 5.69 -6.59 -23.01
CA HIS A 50 6.75 -5.65 -23.37
C HIS A 50 6.79 -4.40 -22.46
N ASP A 51 5.61 -3.90 -22.07
CA ASP A 51 5.53 -2.79 -21.11
C ASP A 51 6.05 -3.21 -19.74
N LEU A 52 5.66 -4.40 -19.26
CA LEU A 52 6.12 -4.93 -17.97
C LEU A 52 7.64 -5.08 -17.94
N ASP A 53 8.24 -5.65 -18.99
CA ASP A 53 9.70 -5.79 -19.11
C ASP A 53 10.40 -4.42 -19.15
N THR A 54 9.88 -3.50 -19.96
CA THR A 54 10.44 -2.14 -20.11
C THR A 54 10.39 -1.36 -18.80
N LEU A 55 9.29 -1.49 -18.07
CA LEU A 55 9.05 -0.84 -16.78
C LEU A 55 9.67 -1.61 -15.60
N ARG A 56 10.28 -2.77 -15.85
CA ARG A 56 10.82 -3.69 -14.83
C ARG A 56 9.78 -4.01 -13.75
N ILE A 57 8.57 -4.33 -14.20
CA ILE A 57 7.47 -4.79 -13.35
C ILE A 57 7.42 -6.31 -13.44
N LYS A 58 7.53 -6.98 -12.29
CA LYS A 58 7.30 -8.42 -12.18
C LYS A 58 5.86 -8.65 -11.74
N LEU A 59 5.12 -9.40 -12.55
CA LEU A 59 3.72 -9.74 -12.28
C LEU A 59 3.62 -11.18 -11.80
N SER A 60 2.88 -11.41 -10.73
CA SER A 60 2.57 -12.75 -10.20
C SER A 60 1.07 -12.89 -9.91
N GLU A 61 0.59 -14.14 -9.90
CA GLU A 61 -0.77 -14.47 -9.48
C GLU A 61 -0.85 -14.55 -7.95
N GLN A 62 -1.95 -14.05 -7.40
CA GLN A 62 -2.27 -14.10 -5.98
C GLN A 62 -3.54 -14.92 -5.76
N ASP A 63 -3.42 -16.00 -5.00
CA ASP A 63 -4.57 -16.69 -4.44
C ASP A 63 -5.06 -15.92 -3.21
N LEU A 64 -6.36 -15.61 -3.15
CA LEU A 64 -6.96 -14.87 -2.04
C LEU A 64 -7.33 -15.76 -0.85
N GLU A 65 -7.42 -17.07 -1.05
CA GLU A 65 -7.78 -18.04 -0.01
C GLU A 65 -6.69 -19.10 0.23
N GLY A 66 -5.79 -19.30 -0.72
CA GLY A 66 -4.67 -20.24 -0.64
C GLY A 66 -3.47 -19.76 0.18
N GLU A 67 -2.54 -20.68 0.44
CA GLU A 67 -1.27 -20.38 1.11
C GLU A 67 -0.39 -19.48 0.23
N CYS A 68 0.37 -18.56 0.86
CA CYS A 68 1.34 -17.75 0.13
C CYS A 68 2.31 -18.65 -0.63
N SER A 69 2.44 -18.41 -1.94
CA SER A 69 3.35 -19.19 -2.79
C SER A 69 4.79 -19.11 -2.26
N ALA A 70 5.43 -20.26 -2.09
CA ALA A 70 6.79 -20.37 -1.60
C ALA A 70 7.76 -19.73 -2.61
N GLY A 71 8.17 -18.48 -2.35
CA GLY A 71 9.16 -17.76 -3.17
C GLY A 71 8.89 -16.27 -3.36
N HIS A 72 7.69 -15.77 -3.04
CA HIS A 72 7.38 -14.34 -3.10
C HIS A 72 7.38 -13.72 -1.71
N GLN A 73 8.03 -12.57 -1.55
CA GLN A 73 7.95 -11.82 -0.29
C GLN A 73 6.54 -11.23 -0.18
N THR A 74 5.83 -11.56 0.89
CA THR A 74 4.50 -11.00 1.17
C THR A 74 4.58 -9.93 2.25
N PHE A 75 3.79 -8.88 2.06
CA PHE A 75 3.66 -7.78 3.02
C PHE A 75 2.25 -7.65 3.58
N TYR A 76 1.28 -8.41 3.07
CA TYR A 76 -0.08 -8.45 3.58
C TYR A 76 -0.57 -9.88 3.68
N GLN A 77 -1.28 -10.17 4.76
CA GLN A 77 -2.04 -11.41 4.93
C GLN A 77 -3.51 -11.07 5.17
N PRO A 78 -4.46 -11.86 4.64
CA PRO A 78 -5.86 -11.62 4.94
C PRO A 78 -6.09 -11.80 6.43
N LEU A 79 -6.95 -10.98 7.02
CA LEU A 79 -7.44 -11.19 8.37
C LEU A 79 -7.99 -12.63 8.47
N PRO A 80 -7.58 -13.44 9.46
CA PRO A 80 -8.10 -14.78 9.65
C PRO A 80 -9.63 -14.76 9.79
N LYS A 81 -10.33 -15.76 9.20
CA LYS A 81 -11.80 -15.85 9.33
C LYS A 81 -12.25 -15.90 10.80
N SER A 82 -11.44 -16.49 11.68
CA SER A 82 -11.66 -16.55 13.13
C SER A 82 -11.55 -15.20 13.86
N GLU A 83 -10.86 -14.22 13.27
CA GLU A 83 -10.67 -12.88 13.83
C GLU A 83 -11.67 -11.86 13.24
N LEU A 84 -12.42 -12.26 12.21
CA LEU A 84 -13.48 -11.45 11.63
C LEU A 84 -14.71 -11.49 12.56
N PRO A 85 -15.20 -10.33 13.06
CA PRO A 85 -16.44 -10.28 13.82
C PRO A 85 -17.62 -10.81 13.01
N GLU A 86 -18.61 -11.36 13.71
CA GLU A 86 -19.88 -11.73 13.08
C GLU A 86 -20.53 -10.48 12.45
N ILE A 87 -20.86 -10.59 11.16
CA ILE A 87 -21.49 -9.51 10.40
C ILE A 87 -23.01 -9.67 10.51
N ASP A 88 -23.67 -8.68 11.10
CA ASP A 88 -25.13 -8.55 11.05
C ASP A 88 -25.57 -8.12 9.63
N TRP A 89 -25.81 -9.12 8.78
CA TRP A 89 -26.19 -8.94 7.38
C TRP A 89 -27.53 -8.26 7.18
N GLU A 90 -28.44 -8.31 8.16
CA GLU A 90 -29.73 -7.61 8.08
C GLU A 90 -29.55 -6.08 8.12
N LYS A 91 -28.45 -5.62 8.73
CA LYS A 91 -28.09 -4.20 8.80
C LYS A 91 -27.16 -3.75 7.66
N VAL A 92 -26.71 -4.65 6.78
CA VAL A 92 -25.86 -4.27 5.64
C VAL A 92 -26.73 -3.60 4.56
N HIS A 93 -26.30 -2.42 4.13
CA HIS A 93 -26.95 -1.71 3.04
C HIS A 93 -26.40 -2.17 1.69
N PHE A 94 -27.24 -2.85 0.92
CA PHE A 94 -26.97 -3.20 -0.47
C PHE A 94 -27.48 -2.10 -1.39
N SER A 95 -26.54 -1.40 -2.05
CA SER A 95 -26.89 -0.33 -2.98
C SER A 95 -27.67 -0.87 -4.17
N LYS A 96 -28.69 -0.12 -4.61
CA LYS A 96 -29.52 -0.52 -5.76
C LYS A 96 -28.66 -0.68 -7.02
N TRP A 97 -28.93 -1.73 -7.77
CA TRP A 97 -28.23 -1.99 -9.01
C TRP A 97 -28.69 -1.03 -10.11
N HIS A 98 -27.71 -0.43 -10.78
CA HIS A 98 -27.90 0.37 -11.98
C HIS A 98 -26.76 0.03 -12.93
N GLU A 99 -27.09 -0.45 -14.14
CA GLU A 99 -26.07 -0.72 -15.15
C GLU A 99 -25.30 0.56 -15.48
N GLY A 100 -23.97 0.44 -15.56
CA GLY A 100 -23.15 1.55 -16.01
C GLY A 100 -21.74 1.51 -15.49
N ARG A 101 -20.82 2.04 -16.31
CA ARG A 101 -19.39 2.09 -16.01
C ARG A 101 -19.08 2.86 -14.72
N LYS A 102 -19.92 3.81 -14.31
CA LYS A 102 -19.79 4.59 -13.07
C LYS A 102 -20.60 4.02 -11.91
N SER A 103 -21.84 3.60 -12.16
CA SER A 103 -22.77 3.16 -11.11
C SER A 103 -22.35 1.84 -10.48
N GLU A 104 -21.82 0.90 -11.26
CA GLU A 104 -21.49 -0.43 -10.76
C GLU A 104 -20.28 -0.43 -9.80
N PRO A 105 -19.12 0.21 -10.12
CA PRO A 105 -18.02 0.28 -9.15
C PRO A 105 -18.42 0.97 -7.85
N CYS A 106 -19.21 2.05 -7.94
CA CYS A 106 -19.73 2.74 -6.77
C CYS A 106 -20.63 1.85 -5.92
N ARG A 107 -21.49 1.03 -6.55
CA ARG A 107 -22.34 0.06 -5.84
C ARG A 107 -21.49 -0.93 -5.03
N VAL A 108 -20.50 -1.55 -5.67
CA VAL A 108 -19.61 -2.53 -5.01
C VAL A 108 -18.91 -1.89 -3.82
N HIS A 109 -18.35 -0.70 -3.99
CA HIS A 109 -17.67 0.02 -2.91
C HIS A 109 -18.61 0.44 -1.79
N TYR A 110 -19.79 1.00 -2.08
CA TYR A 110 -20.71 1.39 -1.02
C TYR A 110 -21.19 0.19 -0.20
N THR A 111 -21.34 -0.98 -0.84
CA THR A 111 -21.65 -2.20 -0.11
C THR A 111 -20.44 -2.69 0.70
N LEU A 112 -19.23 -2.69 0.16
CA LEU A 112 -18.00 -2.97 0.93
C LEU A 112 -17.89 -2.05 2.14
N ARG A 113 -18.06 -0.74 1.96
CA ARG A 113 -18.08 0.25 3.02
C ARG A 113 -19.17 -0.02 4.05
N SER A 114 -20.36 -0.44 3.62
CA SER A 114 -21.43 -0.82 4.55
C SER A 114 -21.06 -2.04 5.38
N VAL A 115 -20.42 -3.05 4.80
CA VAL A 115 -19.95 -4.25 5.51
C VAL A 115 -18.82 -3.88 6.48
N SER A 116 -17.82 -3.13 6.01
CA SER A 116 -16.76 -2.56 6.82
C SER A 116 -17.29 -1.75 7.99
N GLY A 117 -18.36 -0.97 7.80
CA GLY A 117 -19.03 -0.23 8.87
C GLY A 117 -19.63 -1.13 9.96
N ARG A 118 -20.08 -2.35 9.61
CA ARG A 118 -20.57 -3.33 10.60
C ARG A 118 -19.42 -3.95 11.39
N ILE A 119 -18.33 -4.29 10.71
CA ILE A 119 -17.11 -4.80 11.34
C ILE A 119 -16.53 -3.75 12.29
N TYR A 120 -16.41 -2.50 11.83
CA TYR A 120 -15.91 -1.40 12.64
C TYR A 120 -16.80 -1.14 13.86
N ALA A 121 -18.13 -1.16 13.70
CA ALA A 121 -19.05 -1.02 14.82
C ALA A 121 -18.94 -2.17 15.85
N ALA A 122 -18.64 -3.38 15.39
CA ALA A 122 -18.39 -4.53 16.26
C ALA A 122 -17.07 -4.41 17.01
N TRP A 123 -16.02 -3.88 16.37
CA TRP A 123 -14.72 -3.64 17.01
C TRP A 123 -14.70 -2.42 17.93
N PHE A 124 -15.47 -1.38 17.63
CA PHE A 124 -15.41 -0.11 18.32
C PHE A 124 -16.80 0.39 18.72
N HIS A 125 -17.16 0.13 19.98
CA HIS A 125 -18.08 1.02 20.67
C HIS A 125 -17.35 2.34 21.03
N ASP A 126 -17.64 3.36 20.20
CA ASP A 126 -17.51 4.83 20.35
C ASP A 126 -16.47 5.54 19.43
N ARG A 127 -17.04 6.32 18.48
CA ARG A 127 -16.56 7.50 17.68
C ARG A 127 -15.13 7.46 17.07
N LYS A 128 -14.90 7.83 15.80
CA LYS A 128 -15.51 8.84 14.92
C LYS A 128 -15.44 8.40 13.45
N HIS A 129 -16.47 8.71 12.67
CA HIS A 129 -16.37 8.69 11.21
C HIS A 129 -15.48 9.83 10.71
N GLN A 130 -14.58 9.54 9.77
CA GLN A 130 -14.13 10.54 8.81
C GLN A 130 -14.88 10.36 7.50
N THR A 131 -15.44 11.46 7.01
CA THR A 131 -16.04 11.58 5.70
C THR A 131 -15.10 12.42 4.87
N TRP A 132 -14.66 11.89 3.73
CA TRP A 132 -13.88 12.64 2.75
C TRP A 132 -14.71 12.85 1.49
N HIS A 133 -14.71 14.08 0.99
CA HIS A 133 -15.20 14.46 -0.33
C HIS A 133 -14.03 14.44 -1.32
N THR A 134 -14.24 13.82 -2.48
CA THR A 134 -13.28 13.78 -3.58
C THR A 134 -13.70 14.73 -4.72
N PRO A 135 -12.77 15.42 -5.40
CA PRO A 135 -13.08 16.34 -6.49
C PRO A 135 -13.46 15.63 -7.79
N ASP A 136 -14.37 16.23 -8.56
CA ASP A 136 -14.69 15.87 -9.95
C ASP A 136 -13.50 16.25 -10.85
N VAL A 137 -12.63 15.30 -11.18
CA VAL A 137 -11.58 15.45 -12.20
C VAL A 137 -11.69 14.34 -13.25
N PRO A 138 -11.37 14.62 -14.53
CA PRO A 138 -11.79 13.83 -15.69
C PRO A 138 -10.88 12.61 -15.95
N TYR A 139 -10.48 11.87 -14.93
CA TYR A 139 -9.80 10.59 -15.11
C TYR A 139 -10.84 9.46 -15.23
N SER A 140 -10.56 8.47 -16.06
CA SER A 140 -11.41 7.28 -16.22
C SER A 140 -11.34 6.31 -15.03
N TRP A 141 -10.78 6.75 -13.90
CA TRP A 141 -10.57 6.00 -12.67
C TRP A 141 -10.35 6.97 -11.50
N GLN A 142 -10.54 6.50 -10.26
CA GLN A 142 -10.45 7.31 -9.05
C GLN A 142 -10.04 6.45 -7.85
N THR A 143 -9.17 6.94 -6.96
CA THR A 143 -8.90 6.31 -5.65
C THR A 143 -9.93 6.78 -4.61
N VAL A 144 -10.37 5.85 -3.78
CA VAL A 144 -11.35 6.06 -2.70
C VAL A 144 -10.94 5.25 -1.48
N GLU A 145 -11.15 5.82 -0.29
CA GLU A 145 -10.84 5.20 1.01
C GLU A 145 -9.39 4.72 1.15
N GLU A 146 -8.56 5.56 1.75
CA GLU A 146 -7.18 5.26 2.11
C GLU A 146 -7.13 4.74 3.56
N MET A 147 -6.32 3.70 3.80
CA MET A 147 -6.04 3.19 5.13
C MET A 147 -4.52 3.17 5.35
N GLU A 148 -4.10 3.82 6.43
CA GLU A 148 -2.73 3.85 6.94
C GLU A 148 -2.74 3.43 8.41
N ALA A 149 -1.62 2.90 8.88
CA ALA A 149 -1.45 2.66 10.30
C ALA A 149 -1.26 3.99 11.06
N ASP A 150 -1.77 4.05 12.28
CA ASP A 150 -1.56 5.20 13.19
C ASP A 150 -0.12 5.25 13.74
N THR A 151 0.69 4.21 13.51
CA THR A 151 2.10 4.12 13.92
C THR A 151 3.05 4.24 12.72
N LEU A 152 4.21 4.84 12.97
CA LEU A 152 5.29 4.94 12.00
C LEU A 152 6.05 3.63 11.78
N ASP A 153 5.86 2.62 12.64
CA ASP A 153 6.51 1.30 12.52
C ASP A 153 5.90 0.44 11.39
N ILE A 154 4.77 0.87 10.83
CA ILE A 154 4.01 0.13 9.82
C ILE A 154 3.89 1.04 8.58
N PRO A 155 4.80 0.91 7.59
CA PRO A 155 4.79 1.72 6.35
C PRO A 155 3.84 1.11 5.29
N HIS A 156 2.90 0.28 5.71
CA HIS A 156 1.92 -0.34 4.84
C HIS A 156 0.78 0.65 4.60
N CYS A 157 0.35 0.75 3.34
CA CYS A 157 -0.85 1.51 2.98
C CYS A 157 -1.78 0.63 2.17
N SER A 158 -3.08 0.87 2.29
CA SER A 158 -4.03 0.33 1.34
C SER A 158 -5.01 1.38 0.86
N PHE A 159 -5.53 1.18 -0.35
CA PHE A 159 -6.61 2.02 -0.87
C PHE A 159 -7.53 1.22 -1.76
N GLN A 160 -8.76 1.72 -1.95
CA GLN A 160 -9.65 1.20 -2.97
C GLN A 160 -9.63 2.14 -4.19
N MET A 161 -9.98 1.61 -5.36
CA MET A 161 -10.10 2.44 -6.55
C MET A 161 -11.21 1.97 -7.48
N TYR A 162 -11.85 2.93 -8.14
CA TYR A 162 -12.77 2.70 -9.24
C TYR A 162 -12.03 2.77 -10.55
N ASN A 163 -12.42 1.90 -11.46
CA ASN A 163 -12.09 1.98 -12.86
C ASN A 163 -13.39 2.00 -13.66
N TYR A 164 -13.58 3.04 -14.46
CA TYR A 164 -14.74 3.19 -15.34
C TYR A 164 -14.53 2.46 -16.69
N ALA A 165 -13.87 1.30 -16.61
CA ALA A 165 -13.53 0.43 -17.73
C ALA A 165 -14.06 -0.98 -17.47
N ASP A 166 -14.12 -1.79 -18.51
CA ASP A 166 -14.49 -3.20 -18.36
C ASP A 166 -13.33 -3.98 -17.71
N PRO A 167 -13.64 -5.01 -16.92
CA PRO A 167 -12.64 -5.86 -16.30
C PRO A 167 -11.83 -6.59 -17.37
N GLU A 168 -10.51 -6.52 -17.29
CA GLU A 168 -9.57 -7.28 -18.13
C GLU A 168 -8.44 -7.82 -17.27
N GLU A 169 -8.01 -9.05 -17.56
CA GLU A 169 -6.99 -9.72 -16.76
C GLU A 169 -5.64 -9.02 -16.77
N ALA A 170 -5.28 -8.36 -17.88
CA ALA A 170 -4.06 -7.58 -17.98
C ALA A 170 -3.98 -6.49 -16.88
N LEU A 171 -2.76 -6.18 -16.46
CA LEU A 171 -2.53 -5.10 -15.49
C LEU A 171 -2.90 -3.76 -16.12
N ARG A 172 -3.66 -2.92 -15.40
CA ARG A 172 -4.13 -1.64 -15.95
C ARG A 172 -3.19 -0.49 -15.63
N ARG A 173 -3.10 0.44 -16.58
CA ARG A 173 -2.40 1.72 -16.47
C ARG A 173 -2.84 2.49 -15.22
N SER A 174 -4.13 2.47 -14.90
CA SER A 174 -4.70 3.11 -13.72
C SER A 174 -4.18 2.52 -12.42
N GLU A 175 -4.13 1.19 -12.32
CA GLU A 175 -3.62 0.48 -11.15
C GLU A 175 -2.14 0.79 -10.92
N VAL A 176 -1.32 0.72 -11.98
CA VAL A 176 0.12 1.03 -11.89
C VAL A 176 0.34 2.49 -11.46
N LEU A 177 -0.37 3.45 -12.05
CA LEU A 177 -0.23 4.86 -11.70
C LEU A 177 -0.59 5.14 -10.24
N ALA A 178 -1.66 4.51 -9.73
CA ALA A 178 -2.06 4.64 -8.35
C ALA A 178 -1.03 4.02 -7.40
N ILE A 179 -0.61 2.77 -7.64
CA ILE A 179 0.40 2.06 -6.84
C ILE A 179 1.68 2.89 -6.70
N VAL A 180 2.28 3.28 -7.83
CA VAL A 180 3.55 4.02 -7.79
C VAL A 180 3.38 5.44 -7.26
N GLY A 181 2.20 6.04 -7.41
CA GLY A 181 1.85 7.33 -6.81
C GLY A 181 1.91 7.28 -5.28
N PHE A 182 1.23 6.30 -4.68
CA PHE A 182 1.22 6.08 -3.23
C PHE A 182 2.60 5.70 -2.69
N MET A 183 3.30 4.77 -3.35
CA MET A 183 4.66 4.39 -2.94
C MET A 183 5.61 5.60 -2.93
N ARG A 184 5.56 6.45 -3.96
CA ARG A 184 6.39 7.67 -4.02
C ARG A 184 6.05 8.65 -2.92
N TRP A 185 4.76 8.83 -2.63
CA TRP A 185 4.33 9.73 -1.57
C TRP A 185 4.84 9.27 -0.20
N GLN A 186 4.71 7.97 0.12
CA GLN A 186 5.23 7.42 1.37
C GLN A 186 6.77 7.46 1.46
N LEU A 187 7.48 7.11 0.38
CA LEU A 187 8.94 7.13 0.34
C LEU A 187 9.55 8.51 0.69
N ASN A 188 8.81 9.58 0.41
CA ASN A 188 9.23 10.96 0.67
C ASN A 188 8.94 11.43 2.11
N ARG A 189 8.23 10.65 2.92
CA ARG A 189 7.97 10.97 4.33
C ARG A 189 9.16 10.52 5.18
N PHE A 190 9.91 11.51 5.71
CA PHE A 190 11.05 11.26 6.60
C PHE A 190 10.69 10.53 7.89
N ASP A 191 9.41 10.58 8.29
CA ASP A 191 8.90 9.86 9.47
C ASP A 191 9.10 8.34 9.37
N TYR A 192 9.22 7.79 8.15
CA TYR A 192 9.53 6.38 7.90
C TYR A 192 11.02 6.15 7.58
N ILE A 193 11.93 6.84 8.29
CA ILE A 193 13.38 6.73 8.01
C ILE A 193 13.90 5.31 8.24
N GLU A 194 13.29 4.55 9.15
CA GLU A 194 13.70 3.18 9.49
C GLU A 194 13.28 2.17 8.39
N HIS A 195 12.34 2.56 7.53
CA HIS A 195 11.80 1.69 6.48
C HIS A 195 12.44 1.97 5.13
N ARG A 196 12.66 0.88 4.39
CA ARG A 196 13.24 0.85 3.03
C ARG A 196 12.23 0.35 2.00
N THR A 197 11.28 -0.48 2.42
CA THR A 197 10.19 -0.99 1.60
C THR A 197 8.87 -0.36 2.02
N PHE A 198 8.05 0.05 1.05
CA PHE A 198 6.76 0.71 1.25
C PHE A 198 5.68 -0.06 0.51
N PRO A 199 5.14 -1.13 1.13
CA PRO A 199 4.15 -1.97 0.49
C PRO A 199 2.83 -1.23 0.27
N VAL A 200 2.11 -1.61 -0.78
CA VAL A 200 0.78 -1.10 -1.10
C VAL A 200 -0.16 -2.24 -1.41
N LEU A 201 -1.34 -2.24 -0.78
CA LEU A 201 -2.47 -3.10 -1.14
C LEU A 201 -3.55 -2.28 -1.84
N VAL A 202 -4.12 -2.82 -2.91
CA VAL A 202 -5.15 -2.15 -3.71
C VAL A 202 -6.36 -3.04 -3.88
N VAL A 203 -7.54 -2.51 -3.57
CA VAL A 203 -8.82 -3.08 -4.01
C VAL A 203 -9.23 -2.36 -5.29
N SER A 204 -9.09 -3.02 -6.43
CA SER A 204 -9.32 -2.44 -7.75
C SER A 204 -10.66 -2.92 -8.32
N ILE A 205 -11.60 -1.99 -8.44
CA ILE A 205 -13.01 -2.27 -8.79
C ILE A 205 -13.29 -1.84 -10.23
N PHE A 206 -13.76 -2.78 -11.06
CA PHE A 206 -14.16 -2.59 -12.46
C PHE A 206 -15.58 -3.12 -12.64
N ARG A 207 -16.52 -2.27 -13.05
CA ARG A 207 -17.94 -2.65 -13.12
C ARG A 207 -18.39 -3.29 -11.79
N SER A 208 -19.07 -4.43 -11.86
CA SER A 208 -19.46 -5.24 -10.70
C SER A 208 -18.40 -6.28 -10.30
N GLN A 209 -17.15 -6.15 -10.75
CA GLN A 209 -16.06 -7.06 -10.41
C GLN A 209 -14.95 -6.32 -9.67
N ALA A 210 -14.22 -7.02 -8.80
CA ALA A 210 -13.05 -6.44 -8.16
C ALA A 210 -11.92 -7.46 -8.05
N ARG A 211 -10.69 -6.97 -7.96
CA ARG A 211 -9.50 -7.78 -7.68
C ARG A 211 -8.62 -7.08 -6.66
N ILE A 212 -7.74 -7.85 -6.03
CA ILE A 212 -6.78 -7.34 -5.06
C ILE A 212 -5.41 -7.37 -5.70
N LEU A 213 -4.66 -6.29 -5.49
CA LEU A 213 -3.26 -6.22 -5.85
C LEU A 213 -2.43 -5.97 -4.60
N GLN A 214 -1.30 -6.63 -4.50
CA GLN A 214 -0.24 -6.30 -3.56
C GLN A 214 1.00 -5.89 -4.34
N ALA A 215 1.66 -4.82 -3.89
CA ALA A 215 2.85 -4.34 -4.55
C ALA A 215 3.93 -3.95 -3.54
N TYR A 216 5.18 -4.23 -3.91
CA TYR A 216 6.37 -3.74 -3.22
C TYR A 216 7.52 -3.58 -4.21
N HIS A 217 8.57 -2.86 -3.80
CA HIS A 217 9.75 -2.65 -4.64
C HIS A 217 11.00 -3.19 -3.94
N ASP A 218 11.77 -4.06 -4.61
CA ASP A 218 12.93 -4.76 -4.02
C ASP A 218 14.27 -4.03 -4.18
N GLY A 219 14.27 -2.92 -4.92
CA GLY A 219 15.45 -2.13 -5.26
C GLY A 219 15.82 -2.18 -6.74
N GLU A 220 15.29 -3.17 -7.46
CA GLU A 220 15.53 -3.37 -8.90
C GLU A 220 14.23 -3.47 -9.71
N TYR A 221 13.23 -4.18 -9.19
CA TYR A 221 11.94 -4.44 -9.79
C TYR A 221 10.79 -3.95 -8.90
N LEU A 222 9.71 -3.49 -9.55
CA LEU A 222 8.40 -3.34 -8.91
C LEU A 222 7.68 -4.69 -9.01
N HIS A 223 7.44 -5.33 -7.88
CA HIS A 223 6.67 -6.57 -7.81
C HIS A 223 5.20 -6.23 -7.62
N ILE A 224 4.34 -6.82 -8.43
CA ILE A 224 2.89 -6.73 -8.31
C ILE A 224 2.33 -8.14 -8.35
N SER A 225 1.69 -8.55 -7.27
CA SER A 225 0.85 -9.74 -7.23
C SER A 225 -0.59 -9.30 -7.43
N LYS A 226 -1.34 -9.98 -8.32
CA LYS A 226 -2.76 -9.68 -8.56
C LYS A 226 -3.61 -10.94 -8.43
N SER A 227 -4.79 -10.81 -7.84
CA SER A 227 -5.79 -11.86 -7.87
C SER A 227 -6.54 -11.90 -9.20
N LYS A 228 -7.29 -12.99 -9.42
CA LYS A 228 -8.39 -12.99 -10.39
C LYS A 228 -9.50 -12.04 -9.94
N PHE A 229 -10.35 -11.65 -10.88
CA PHE A 229 -11.56 -10.92 -10.56
C PHE A 229 -12.56 -11.79 -9.80
N VAL A 230 -13.14 -11.20 -8.75
CA VAL A 230 -14.28 -11.72 -8.02
C VAL A 230 -15.52 -10.92 -8.42
N ASP A 231 -16.62 -11.62 -8.68
CA ASP A 231 -17.87 -11.03 -9.16
C ASP A 231 -18.81 -10.66 -8.00
N PHE A 232 -19.27 -9.42 -7.98
CA PHE A 232 -20.19 -8.85 -7.00
C PHE A 232 -21.56 -8.55 -7.60
N THR A 233 -21.88 -9.04 -8.80
CA THR A 233 -23.18 -8.83 -9.46
C THR A 233 -24.33 -9.29 -8.56
N GLU A 234 -24.21 -10.48 -7.97
CA GLU A 234 -25.26 -11.10 -7.13
C GLU A 234 -25.18 -10.73 -5.63
N ASN A 235 -24.32 -9.79 -5.23
CA ASN A 235 -24.10 -9.43 -3.82
C ASN A 235 -23.79 -10.63 -2.89
N CYS A 236 -23.04 -11.62 -3.38
CA CYS A 236 -22.61 -12.79 -2.61
C CYS A 236 -21.86 -12.37 -1.33
N ARG A 237 -22.32 -12.83 -0.17
CA ARG A 237 -21.80 -12.43 1.15
C ARG A 237 -20.36 -12.86 1.33
N GLU A 238 -20.05 -14.07 0.88
CA GLU A 238 -18.74 -14.70 0.92
C GLU A 238 -17.69 -13.86 0.17
N ASN A 239 -18.08 -13.23 -0.95
CA ASN A 239 -17.20 -12.33 -1.71
C ASN A 239 -16.91 -11.04 -0.94
N TYR A 240 -17.91 -10.50 -0.23
CA TYR A 240 -17.70 -9.34 0.65
C TYR A 240 -16.84 -9.69 1.85
N GLU A 241 -17.09 -10.82 2.51
CA GLU A 241 -16.26 -11.34 3.62
C GLU A 241 -14.81 -11.55 3.20
N LEU A 242 -14.60 -12.11 2.01
CA LEU A 242 -13.27 -12.26 1.44
C LEU A 242 -12.56 -10.90 1.32
N PHE A 243 -13.21 -9.92 0.69
CA PHE A 243 -12.60 -8.62 0.44
C PHE A 243 -12.38 -7.81 1.72
N VAL A 244 -13.31 -7.82 2.69
CA VAL A 244 -13.11 -7.10 3.95
C VAL A 244 -11.96 -7.69 4.77
N ARG A 245 -11.71 -9.00 4.71
CA ARG A 245 -10.53 -9.60 5.34
C ARG A 245 -9.23 -9.07 4.75
N TRP A 246 -9.20 -8.76 3.47
CA TRP A 246 -8.03 -8.14 2.83
C TRP A 246 -7.97 -6.63 3.01
N ILE A 247 -9.10 -5.93 3.10
CA ILE A 247 -9.15 -4.50 3.46
C ILE A 247 -8.57 -4.31 4.87
N TYR A 248 -8.92 -5.20 5.81
CA TYR A 248 -8.37 -5.25 7.16
C TYR A 248 -7.20 -6.23 7.29
N SER A 249 -6.43 -6.40 6.22
CA SER A 249 -5.27 -7.30 6.21
C SER A 249 -4.29 -7.02 7.34
N ILE A 250 -3.61 -8.07 7.79
CA ILE A 250 -2.51 -7.97 8.74
C ILE A 250 -1.24 -7.55 7.99
N PRO A 251 -0.61 -6.42 8.36
CA PRO A 251 0.69 -6.05 7.82
C PRO A 251 1.75 -7.07 8.26
N CYS A 252 2.53 -7.57 7.32
CA CYS A 252 3.60 -8.51 7.57
C CYS A 252 4.84 -8.17 6.73
N GLY A 253 5.88 -9.02 6.83
CA GLY A 253 7.14 -8.84 6.10
C GLY A 253 8.07 -7.80 6.72
N ASP A 254 9.37 -7.96 6.50
CA ASP A 254 10.38 -7.02 6.97
C ASP A 254 10.52 -5.84 6.00
N THR A 255 10.09 -4.66 6.44
CA THR A 255 10.16 -3.41 5.68
C THR A 255 11.41 -2.59 5.99
N GLN A 256 12.16 -2.95 7.03
CA GLN A 256 13.41 -2.29 7.44
C GLN A 256 14.64 -2.94 6.80
N ALA A 257 14.51 -4.19 6.34
CA ALA A 257 15.55 -4.95 5.66
C ALA A 257 16.27 -4.13 4.57
N PRO A 258 17.62 -4.17 4.53
CA PRO A 258 18.40 -3.54 3.46
C PRO A 258 18.01 -4.07 2.07
N LEU A 259 17.79 -3.15 1.13
CA LEU A 259 17.57 -3.50 -0.27
C LEU A 259 18.90 -3.91 -0.92
N ALA A 260 18.89 -4.92 -1.79
CA ALA A 260 20.05 -5.44 -2.51
C ALA A 260 20.53 -4.50 -3.64
N ILE A 261 20.65 -3.21 -3.35
CA ILE A 261 21.04 -2.16 -4.29
C ILE A 261 22.56 -2.02 -4.26
N ARG A 262 23.21 -2.20 -5.43
CA ARG A 262 24.65 -1.91 -5.57
C ARG A 262 24.88 -0.41 -5.36
N ALA A 263 25.36 -0.05 -4.17
CA ALA A 263 25.55 1.33 -3.72
C ALA A 263 26.32 2.17 -4.75
N ARG A 264 25.62 3.07 -5.45
CA ARG A 264 26.23 4.15 -6.24
C ARG A 264 25.32 5.37 -6.28
N SER A 265 25.28 6.12 -5.18
CA SER A 265 25.06 7.56 -5.26
C SER A 265 25.48 8.25 -3.97
N CYS A 266 26.41 9.20 -4.09
CA CYS A 266 26.65 10.19 -3.04
C CYS A 266 25.38 11.03 -2.87
N LEU A 267 24.95 11.22 -1.61
CA LEU A 267 23.84 12.11 -1.28
C LEU A 267 24.22 13.56 -1.58
N SER A 268 23.22 14.40 -1.92
CA SER A 268 23.47 15.84 -2.04
C SER A 268 23.81 16.43 -0.66
N GLY A 269 24.61 17.51 -0.63
CA GLY A 269 24.96 18.18 0.63
C GLY A 269 23.74 18.69 1.41
N ALA A 270 22.67 19.10 0.73
CA ALA A 270 21.42 19.50 1.36
C ALA A 270 20.69 18.30 2.00
N THR A 271 20.65 17.16 1.30
CA THR A 271 20.01 15.93 1.80
C THR A 271 20.75 15.37 3.03
N SER A 272 22.10 15.33 3.00
CA SER A 272 22.88 14.88 4.16
C SER A 272 22.69 15.82 5.37
N LYS A 273 22.56 17.14 5.15
CA LYS A 273 22.22 18.08 6.22
C LYS A 273 20.84 17.80 6.83
N SER A 274 19.81 17.61 6.01
CA SER A 274 18.46 17.28 6.50
C SER A 274 18.41 15.98 7.29
N ILE A 275 19.15 14.94 6.86
CA ILE A 275 19.27 13.68 7.61
C ILE A 275 19.92 13.94 8.97
N ARG A 276 21.01 14.71 9.02
CA ARG A 276 21.67 15.06 10.29
C ARG A 276 20.72 15.77 11.25
N ASP A 277 20.02 16.80 10.76
CA ASP A 277 19.10 17.57 11.58
C ASP A 277 17.95 16.68 12.09
N PHE A 278 17.43 15.77 11.26
CA PHE A 278 16.41 14.80 11.65
C PHE A 278 16.90 13.80 12.70
N VAL A 279 18.03 13.12 12.49
CA VAL A 279 18.57 12.13 13.45
C VAL A 279 18.82 12.76 14.81
N ILE A 280 19.38 13.97 14.84
CA ILE A 280 19.61 14.72 16.10
C ILE A 280 18.29 15.03 16.82
N LEU A 281 17.22 15.39 16.09
CA LEU A 281 15.91 15.68 16.67
C LEU A 281 15.20 14.40 17.14
N TYR A 282 15.24 13.35 16.33
CA TYR A 282 14.61 12.06 16.59
C TYR A 282 15.20 11.37 17.82
N ASP A 283 16.54 11.34 17.94
CA ASP A 283 17.21 10.74 19.10
C ASP A 283 16.95 11.51 20.41
N ARG A 284 16.72 12.83 20.34
CA ARG A 284 16.34 13.64 21.51
C ARG A 284 14.91 13.38 21.99
N GLN A 285 14.05 12.84 21.13
CA GLN A 285 12.64 12.58 21.40
C GLN A 285 12.34 11.13 21.78
N ARG A 286 13.30 10.20 21.64
CA ARG A 286 13.12 8.83 22.16
C ARG A 286 12.83 8.88 23.67
N PRO A 287 11.69 8.32 24.13
CA PRO A 287 11.52 8.05 25.55
C PRO A 287 12.65 7.13 25.98
N THR A 288 13.34 7.45 27.08
CA THR A 288 14.29 6.53 27.73
C THR A 288 13.54 5.31 28.25
N ILE A 289 13.25 4.35 27.39
CA ILE A 289 12.88 2.98 27.76
C ILE A 289 14.19 2.28 28.13
N ASN A 290 14.72 2.60 29.30
CA ASN A 290 15.67 1.80 30.08
C ASN A 290 15.98 2.53 31.39
N ALA A 291 14.99 2.55 32.28
CA ALA A 291 15.19 2.83 33.70
C ALA A 291 14.04 2.19 34.49
N ARG A 292 14.00 0.85 34.54
CA ARG A 292 13.30 0.04 35.56
C ARG A 292 13.86 -1.39 35.48
N SER A 293 15.03 -1.56 36.06
CA SER A 293 15.46 -2.78 36.76
C SER A 293 15.19 -2.57 38.23
#